data_AF-A0A8T4YTK4-F1
#
_entry.id   AF-A0A8T4YTK4-F1
#
_cell.length_a   1.000
_cell.length_b   1.000
_cell.length_c   1.000
_cell.angle_alpha   90.00
_cell.angle_beta   90.00
_cell.angle_gamma   90.00
#
_symmetry.space_group_name_H-M   'P 1'
#
loop_
_entity.id
_entity.type
_entity.pdbx_description
1 polymer ?
#
loop_
_entity_poly.entity_id
_entity_poly.type
_entity_poly.pdbx_seq_one_letter_code
_entity_poly.pdbx_strand_id
1 'polypeptide(L)' 'MRENWMLGFLGFMGLQGIRGLIDGDYLQAVWIVWFVWFIYFLPKR' A
#
# COMPACT_ATOMS: atom_id res chain seq x y z
N MET A 1 -20.42 0.25 -1.03
CA MET A 1 -19.21 -0.44 -1.53
C MET A 1 -18.60 -1.22 -0.38
N ARG A 2 -18.16 -2.48 -0.57
CA ARG A 2 -17.65 -3.34 0.53
C ARG A 2 -16.44 -2.68 1.21
N GLU A 3 -16.56 -2.43 2.52
CA GLU A 3 -15.51 -1.87 3.40
C GLU A 3 -14.16 -2.59 3.25
N ASN A 4 -14.20 -3.89 2.96
CA ASN A 4 -13.01 -4.75 2.83
C ASN A 4 -12.17 -4.50 1.57
N TRP A 5 -12.68 -3.81 0.55
CA TRP A 5 -11.94 -3.58 -0.69
C TRP A 5 -10.74 -2.66 -0.47
N MET A 6 -10.88 -1.67 0.41
CA MET A 6 -9.81 -0.73 0.73
C MET A 6 -8.63 -1.43 1.45
N LEU A 7 -8.93 -2.38 2.33
CA LEU A 7 -7.91 -3.19 3.00
C LEU A 7 -7.18 -4.11 2.00
N GLY A 8 -7.91 -4.69 1.04
CA GLY A 8 -7.30 -5.48 -0.04
C GLY A 8 -6.38 -4.64 -0.93
N PHE A 9 -6.80 -3.42 -1.28
CA PHE A 9 -5.98 -2.48 -2.04
C PHE A 9 -4.72 -2.05 -1.28
N LEU A 10 -4.84 -1.74 0.02
CA LEU A 10 -3.70 -1.48 0.88
C LEU A 10 -2.74 -2.67 0.98
N GLY A 11 -3.26 -3.89 1.13
CA GLY A 11 -2.45 -5.10 1.11
C GLY A 11 -1.66 -5.25 -0.21
N PHE A 12 -2.30 -4.98 -1.35
CA PHE A 12 -1.64 -5.00 -2.65
C PHE A 12 -0.51 -3.96 -2.75
N MET A 13 -0.77 -2.71 -2.35
CA MET A 13 0.25 -1.65 -2.36
C MET A 13 1.42 -1.97 -1.44
N GLY A 14 1.15 -2.52 -0.25
CA GLY A 14 2.19 -2.94 0.69
C GLY A 14 3.07 -4.05 0.12
N LEU A 15 2.47 -5.09 -0.48
CA LEU A 15 3.23 -6.19 -1.08
C LEU A 15 4.09 -5.74 -2.25
N GLN A 16 3.57 -4.90 -3.15
CA GLN A 16 4.36 -4.35 -4.27
C GLN A 16 5.48 -3.43 -3.78
N GLY A 17 5.18 -2.54 -2.83
CA GLY A 17 6.18 -1.62 -2.28
C GLY A 17 7.31 -2.35 -1.56
N ILE A 18 6.99 -3.36 -0.73
CA ILE A 18 7.99 -4.15 -0.02
C ILE A 18 8.85 -4.93 -1.01
N ARG A 19 8.24 -5.53 -2.03
CA ARG A 19 8.99 -6.24 -3.07
C ARG A 19 9.92 -5.31 -3.85
N GLY A 20 9.45 -4.12 -4.23
CA GLY A 20 10.26 -3.11 -4.89
C GLY A 20 11.47 -2.67 -4.05
N LEU A 21 11.30 -2.54 -2.72
CA LEU A 21 12.41 -2.24 -1.81
C LEU A 21 13.45 -3.38 -1.74
N ILE A 22 13.00 -4.63 -1.72
CA ILE A 22 13.90 -5.80 -1.69
C ILE A 22 14.68 -5.93 -3.01
N ASP A 23 14.01 -5.73 -4.13
CA ASP A 23 14.58 -5.91 -5.47
C ASP A 23 15.39 -4.68 -5.95
N GLY A 24 15.39 -3.58 -5.20
CA GLY A 24 16.03 -2.32 -5.57
C GLY A 24 15.32 -1.56 -6.71
N ASP A 25 14.08 -1.95 -7.02
CA ASP A 25 13.23 -1.31 -8.01
C ASP A 25 12.50 -0.12 -7.36
N TYR A 26 13.12 1.06 -7.49
CA TYR A 26 12.59 2.31 -6.96
C TYR A 26 11.21 2.68 -7.55
N LEU A 27 10.88 2.18 -8.73
CA LEU A 27 9.60 2.44 -9.38
C LEU A 27 8.48 1.63 -8.69
N GLN A 28 8.78 0.41 -8.26
CA GLN A 28 7.88 -0.36 -7.39
C GLN A 28 7.90 0.12 -5.93
N ALA A 29 9.04 0.60 -5.43
CA ALA A 29 9.15 1.12 -4.06
C ALA A 29 8.23 2.33 -3.80
N VAL A 30 7.87 3.10 -4.84
CA VAL A 30 6.94 4.25 -4.70
C VAL A 30 5.58 3.82 -4.12
N TRP A 31 5.16 2.57 -4.32
CA TRP A 31 3.93 2.03 -3.76
C TRP A 31 3.94 2.00 -2.23
N ILE A 32 5.12 1.92 -1.60
CA ILE A 32 5.25 2.01 -0.14
C ILE A 32 4.87 3.42 0.36
N VAL A 33 5.20 4.46 -0.39
CA VAL A 33 4.90 5.86 -0.04
C VAL A 33 3.39 6.08 -0.10
N TRP A 34 2.76 5.57 -1.16
CA TRP A 34 1.31 5.59 -1.30
C TRP A 34 0.62 4.75 -0.22
N PHE A 35 1.16 3.58 0.13
CA PHE A 35 0.64 2.75 1.21
C PHE A 35 0.61 3.52 2.55
N VAL A 36 1.71 4.17 2.93
CA VAL A 36 1.79 4.98 4.16
C VAL A 36 0.80 6.15 4.12
N TRP A 37 0.67 6.82 2.98
CA TRP A 37 -0.29 7.90 2.78
C TRP A 37 -1.74 7.41 2.95
N PHE A 38 -2.11 6.29 2.32
CA PHE A 38 -3.47 5.74 2.39
C PHE A 38 -3.84 5.20 3.77
N ILE A 39 -2.87 4.73 4.57
CA ILE A 39 -3.12 4.37 5.98
C ILE A 39 -3.69 5.55 6.76
N TYR A 40 -3.27 6.79 6.46
CA TYR A 40 -3.82 7.98 7.13
C TYR A 40 -5.32 8.18 6.85
N PHE A 41 -5.80 7.76 5.68
CA PHE A 41 -7.21 7.85 5.29
C PHE A 41 -8.05 6.67 5.77
N LEU A 42 -7.46 5.69 6.46
CA LEU A 42 -8.25 4.64 7.08
C LEU A 42 -9.17 5.26 8.14
N PRO A 43 -10.49 5.04 8.07
CA PRO A 43 -11.39 5.49 9.11
C PRO A 43 -11.03 4.76 10.40
N LYS A 44 -10.55 5.51 11.40
CA LYS A 44 -10.43 5.03 12.77
C LYS A 44 -11.86 4.86 13.29
N ARG A 45 -12.28 3.60 13.44
CA ARG A 45 -13.52 3.27 14.16
C ARG A 45 -13.40 3.65 15.64
#